data_AF-W8C7N7-F1
#
_entry.id   AF-W8C7N7-F1
#
_cell.length_a   1.000
_cell.length_b   1.000
_cell.length_c   1.000
_cell.angle_alpha   90.00
_cell.angle_beta   90.00
_cell.angle_gamma   90.00
#
_symmetry.space_group_name_H-M   'P 1'
#
loop_
_entity.id
_entity.type
_entity.pdbx_description
1 polymer ?
#
loop_
_entity_poly.entity_id
_entity_poly.type
_entity_poly.pdbx_seq_one_letter_code
_entity_poly.pdbx_strand_id
1 'polypeptide(L)'
;IHIIYMYIQFYYNTTAKPRPVNFYGMLYKLTALTLFLAYLVISAQPAFGFASKNFCELNCGNRSHTLCGTANNIACSYRRNRVFDNKELRDMGLRDQLIIAHNGLRQRIAQRMHVGNMVLVKWSEQLTQMATNWAQLCRPYVDDECTHMSKQLNLRTLMNITNGDQVEGMYVAMNRFCINALYLPRELIEMAFHFWYFEKDYMNEPTFKAYEELLLGFLSGDNNFTHLAYPLVRRFGCSVASYDNFICIFCLYDPYHRHSKGIVYIHGKQTAHCPPSHPIADLVFPSLCTRNLFIDADLLNQVSRESEISASFVIFILLRFVFLGGAQQSEKLIGHADNLWNIKKKYC
;
A
#
# COMPACT_ATOMS: atom_id res chain seq x y z
N ILE A 1 0.43 -25.90 22.64
CA ILE A 1 -0.32 -26.25 23.87
C ILE A 1 -0.17 -27.73 24.22
N HIS A 2 -0.47 -28.69 23.33
CA HIS A 2 -0.30 -30.13 23.59
C HIS A 2 1.12 -30.58 23.98
N ILE A 3 2.16 -30.01 23.36
CA ILE A 3 3.56 -30.33 23.69
C ILE A 3 3.94 -29.85 25.11
N ILE A 4 3.44 -28.69 25.52
CA ILE A 4 3.66 -28.14 26.87
C ILE A 4 2.98 -29.04 27.91
N TYR A 5 1.78 -29.55 27.61
CA TYR A 5 1.05 -30.45 28.49
C TYR A 5 1.77 -31.81 28.66
N MET A 6 2.33 -32.38 27.59
CA MET A 6 3.12 -33.62 27.69
C MET A 6 4.42 -33.43 28.47
N TYR A 7 5.07 -32.28 28.33
CA TYR A 7 6.32 -32.01 29.06
C TYR A 7 6.10 -31.88 30.58
N ILE A 8 4.98 -31.28 30.99
CA ILE A 8 4.60 -31.16 32.41
C ILE A 8 4.26 -32.53 33.01
N GLN A 9 3.52 -33.38 32.28
CA GLN A 9 3.16 -34.73 32.73
C GLN A 9 4.39 -35.66 32.86
N PHE A 10 5.34 -35.58 31.93
CA PHE A 10 6.58 -36.37 32.00
C PHE A 10 7.44 -36.01 33.23
N TYR A 11 7.46 -34.74 33.61
CA TYR A 11 8.26 -34.25 34.74
C TYR A 11 7.67 -34.65 36.10
N TYR A 12 6.34 -34.73 36.22
CA TYR A 12 5.68 -35.11 37.47
C TYR A 12 5.77 -36.61 37.77
N ASN A 13 5.93 -37.47 36.77
CA ASN A 13 5.91 -38.92 36.96
C ASN A 13 7.25 -39.58 37.31
N THR A 14 8.37 -38.83 37.38
CA THR A 14 9.71 -39.43 37.46
C THR A 14 10.55 -39.11 38.71
N THR A 15 10.02 -38.44 39.75
CA THR A 15 10.84 -38.10 40.93
C THR A 15 10.25 -38.52 42.27
N ALA A 16 10.55 -39.75 42.69
CA ALA A 16 10.37 -40.24 44.06
C ALA A 16 11.53 -39.77 44.97
N LYS A 17 11.64 -38.46 45.22
CA LYS A 17 12.21 -37.81 46.43
C LYS A 17 12.38 -36.30 46.16
N PRO A 18 11.78 -35.41 46.99
CA PRO A 18 11.83 -33.98 46.75
C PRO A 18 13.21 -33.41 47.16
N ARG A 19 14.00 -32.99 46.17
CA ARG A 19 15.02 -31.96 46.40
C ARG A 19 14.37 -30.59 46.20
N PRO A 20 14.75 -29.54 46.95
CA PRO A 20 14.25 -28.20 46.73
C PRO A 20 14.75 -27.69 45.37
N VAL A 21 13.95 -27.92 44.33
CA VAL A 21 14.21 -27.39 43.00
C VAL A 21 13.87 -25.91 43.05
N ASN A 22 14.84 -25.06 42.69
CA ASN A 22 14.71 -23.62 42.67
C ASN A 22 13.70 -23.21 41.58
N PHE A 23 12.42 -23.16 41.97
CA PHE A 23 11.25 -22.99 41.11
C PHE A 23 11.35 -21.72 40.24
N TYR A 24 11.97 -20.67 40.78
CA TYR A 24 12.21 -19.40 40.07
C TYR A 24 13.15 -19.55 38.88
N GLY A 25 14.17 -20.41 38.97
CA GLY A 25 15.09 -20.66 37.87
C GLY A 25 14.44 -21.41 36.71
N MET A 26 13.47 -22.28 37.00
CA MET A 26 12.72 -23.01 35.98
C MET A 26 11.71 -22.10 35.27
N LEU A 27 11.00 -21.25 36.02
CA LEU A 27 10.04 -20.31 35.45
C LEU A 27 10.72 -19.32 34.50
N TYR A 28 11.88 -18.78 34.90
CA TYR A 28 12.66 -17.86 34.07
C TYR A 28 13.13 -18.47 32.74
N LYS A 29 13.60 -19.72 32.77
CA LYS A 29 14.01 -20.45 31.57
C LYS A 29 12.84 -20.72 30.63
N LEU A 30 11.66 -21.03 31.19
CA LEU A 30 10.45 -21.24 30.39
C LEU A 30 10.01 -19.94 29.70
N THR A 31 10.00 -18.82 30.43
CA THR A 31 9.64 -17.51 29.87
C THR A 31 10.62 -17.06 28.79
N ALA A 32 11.92 -17.25 29.00
CA ALA A 32 12.95 -16.92 28.02
C ALA A 32 12.82 -17.76 26.74
N LEU A 33 12.55 -19.07 26.89
CA LEU A 33 12.31 -19.96 25.75
C LEU A 33 11.05 -19.58 24.97
N THR A 34 9.95 -19.22 25.65
CA THR A 34 8.73 -18.78 24.97
C THR A 34 8.91 -17.47 24.21
N LEU A 35 9.65 -16.52 24.78
CA LEU A 35 9.95 -15.25 24.10
C LEU A 35 10.87 -15.48 22.90
N PHE A 36 11.87 -16.35 23.03
CA PHE A 36 12.76 -16.71 21.93
C PHE A 36 12.03 -17.43 20.80
N LEU A 37 11.12 -18.36 21.11
CA LEU A 37 10.30 -19.03 20.10
C LEU A 37 9.31 -18.08 19.44
N ALA A 38 8.70 -17.15 20.18
CA ALA A 38 7.85 -16.10 19.60
C ALA A 38 8.64 -15.19 18.66
N TYR A 39 9.85 -14.78 19.06
CA TYR A 39 10.76 -14.02 18.22
C TYR A 39 11.12 -14.78 16.94
N LEU A 40 11.50 -16.06 17.05
CA LEU A 40 11.80 -16.90 15.88
C LEU A 40 10.60 -17.04 14.95
N VAL A 41 9.38 -17.16 15.45
CA VAL A 41 8.17 -17.24 14.60
C VAL A 41 7.88 -15.90 13.91
N ILE A 42 8.14 -14.77 14.58
CA ILE A 42 8.00 -13.43 13.98
C ILE A 42 9.11 -13.18 12.94
N SER A 43 10.36 -13.55 13.23
CA SER A 43 11.50 -13.34 12.34
C SER A 43 11.59 -14.37 11.20
N ALA A 44 11.02 -15.56 11.39
CA ALA A 44 10.93 -16.60 10.37
C ALA A 44 9.60 -16.58 9.62
N GLN A 45 8.79 -15.51 9.73
CA GLN A 45 7.85 -15.25 8.66
C GLN A 45 8.70 -15.15 7.40
N PRO A 46 8.57 -16.09 6.44
CA PRO A 46 9.19 -15.87 5.15
C PRO A 46 8.71 -14.49 4.75
N ALA A 47 9.63 -13.58 4.43
CA ALA A 47 9.27 -12.44 3.62
C ALA A 47 8.45 -13.08 2.51
N PHE A 48 7.12 -12.89 2.55
CA PHE A 48 6.23 -13.41 1.55
C PHE A 48 6.68 -12.67 0.31
N GLY A 49 7.69 -13.23 -0.34
CA GLY A 49 8.12 -12.87 -1.65
C GLY A 49 6.89 -13.21 -2.44
N PHE A 50 6.05 -12.21 -2.66
CA PHE A 50 5.18 -12.16 -3.81
C PHE A 50 6.07 -12.65 -4.94
N ALA A 51 5.87 -13.90 -5.34
CA ALA A 51 6.63 -14.50 -6.41
C ALA A 51 6.59 -13.48 -7.52
N SER A 52 7.74 -12.88 -7.81
CA SER A 52 7.87 -11.78 -8.75
C SER A 52 7.46 -12.37 -10.09
N LYS A 53 6.17 -12.31 -10.41
CA LYS A 53 5.66 -12.69 -11.74
C LYS A 53 6.52 -11.86 -12.68
N ASN A 54 7.27 -12.54 -13.53
CA ASN A 54 8.14 -11.87 -14.48
C ASN A 54 7.22 -11.08 -15.42
N PHE A 55 7.07 -9.79 -15.18
CA PHE A 55 6.13 -8.97 -15.95
C PHE A 55 6.50 -8.92 -17.43
N CYS A 56 7.76 -9.23 -17.79
CA CYS A 56 8.17 -9.41 -19.17
C CYS A 56 7.50 -10.60 -19.86
N GLU A 57 7.03 -11.61 -19.12
CA GLU A 57 6.33 -12.77 -19.68
C GLU A 57 4.83 -12.49 -19.88
N LEU A 58 4.31 -11.38 -19.37
CA LEU A 58 2.95 -10.94 -19.65
C LEU A 58 2.91 -10.30 -21.05
N ASN A 59 2.28 -10.97 -22.00
CA ASN A 59 2.07 -10.44 -23.34
C ASN A 59 0.81 -9.58 -23.39
N CYS A 60 0.97 -8.30 -23.74
CA CYS A 60 -0.12 -7.36 -23.99
C CYS A 60 -0.48 -7.33 -25.47
N GLY A 61 -0.96 -8.45 -26.01
CA GLY A 61 -1.08 -8.60 -27.47
C GLY A 61 0.30 -8.81 -28.08
N ASN A 62 0.72 -7.91 -28.98
CA ASN A 62 2.01 -8.03 -29.69
C ASN A 62 3.15 -7.24 -29.02
N ARG A 63 2.88 -6.52 -27.92
CA ARG A 63 3.88 -5.72 -27.19
C ARG A 63 4.25 -6.36 -25.87
N SER A 64 5.52 -6.21 -25.49
CA SER A 64 6.00 -6.53 -24.14
C SER A 64 5.39 -5.58 -23.13
N HIS A 65 5.15 -6.07 -21.91
CA HIS A 65 4.57 -5.27 -20.84
C HIS A 65 5.43 -4.05 -20.51
N THR A 66 4.82 -2.90 -20.20
CA THR A 66 5.49 -1.67 -19.71
C THR A 66 6.28 -1.87 -18.42
N LEU A 67 6.05 -2.97 -17.70
CA LEU A 67 6.82 -3.36 -16.51
C LEU A 67 8.09 -4.13 -16.86
N CYS A 68 8.23 -4.58 -18.11
CA CYS A 68 9.45 -5.18 -18.57
C CYS A 68 10.52 -4.08 -18.67
N GLY A 69 11.53 -4.16 -17.81
CA GLY A 69 12.60 -3.15 -17.67
C GLY A 69 13.54 -3.01 -18.89
N THR A 70 13.10 -3.42 -20.07
CA THR A 70 13.84 -3.30 -21.34
C THR A 70 13.71 -1.92 -21.99
N ALA A 71 13.10 -0.94 -21.32
CA ALA A 71 12.94 0.44 -21.81
C ALA A 71 14.27 1.16 -22.14
N ASN A 72 15.41 0.60 -21.72
CA ASN A 72 16.74 1.22 -21.85
C ASN A 72 17.22 1.50 -23.28
N ASN A 73 16.53 1.04 -24.33
CA ASN A 73 16.99 1.19 -25.72
C ASN A 73 16.02 1.90 -26.67
N ILE A 74 14.93 2.50 -26.19
CA ILE A 74 14.06 3.30 -27.08
C ILE A 74 14.62 4.71 -27.18
N ALA A 75 15.12 5.07 -28.37
CA ALA A 75 15.55 6.43 -28.66
C ALA A 75 14.35 7.39 -28.51
N CYS A 76 14.39 8.20 -27.45
CA CYS A 76 13.43 9.26 -27.22
C CYS A 76 13.51 10.28 -28.36
N SER A 77 12.38 10.60 -28.99
CA SER A 77 12.34 11.60 -30.08
C SER A 77 12.56 13.03 -29.60
N TYR A 78 12.35 13.29 -28.31
CA TYR A 78 12.54 14.60 -27.69
C TYR A 78 14.02 14.87 -27.40
N ARG A 79 14.49 16.08 -27.73
CA ARG A 79 15.91 16.47 -27.56
C ARG A 79 16.29 16.53 -26.09
N ARG A 80 15.38 17.05 -25.27
CA ARG A 80 15.48 17.09 -23.81
C ARG A 80 14.37 16.24 -23.24
N ASN A 81 14.74 15.23 -22.46
CA ASN A 81 13.79 14.45 -21.68
C ASN A 81 14.35 14.23 -20.28
N ARG A 82 13.48 14.32 -19.28
CA ARG A 82 13.82 14.02 -17.88
C ARG A 82 12.61 13.38 -17.23
N VAL A 83 12.80 12.22 -16.62
CA VAL A 83 11.80 11.58 -15.76
C VAL A 83 12.21 11.83 -14.33
N PHE A 84 11.28 12.33 -13.51
CA PHE A 84 11.50 12.56 -12.09
C PHE A 84 11.35 11.23 -11.36
N ASP A 85 12.39 10.83 -10.63
CA ASP A 85 12.35 9.57 -9.90
C ASP A 85 11.45 9.66 -8.64
N ASN A 86 11.11 8.52 -8.06
CA ASN A 86 10.24 8.47 -6.88
C ASN A 86 10.85 9.20 -5.66
N LYS A 87 12.19 9.24 -5.53
CA LYS A 87 12.84 9.97 -4.44
C LYS A 87 12.68 11.47 -4.65
N GLU A 88 12.87 11.98 -5.85
CA GLU A 88 12.64 13.38 -6.20
C GLU A 88 11.18 13.79 -5.96
N LEU A 89 10.19 12.96 -6.36
CA LEU A 89 8.78 13.24 -6.09
C LEU A 89 8.46 13.34 -4.59
N ARG A 90 9.15 12.55 -3.76
CA ARG A 90 9.06 12.62 -2.29
C ARG A 90 9.74 13.87 -1.74
N ASP A 91 10.96 14.13 -2.17
CA ASP A 91 11.77 15.28 -1.72
C ASP A 91 11.07 16.61 -2.05
N MET A 92 10.29 16.67 -3.15
CA MET A 92 9.43 17.82 -3.51
C MET A 92 8.05 17.85 -2.83
N GLY A 93 7.69 16.82 -2.04
CA GLY A 93 6.36 16.69 -1.44
C GLY A 93 5.22 16.41 -2.42
N LEU A 94 5.52 16.09 -3.69
CA LEU A 94 4.50 15.82 -4.72
C LEU A 94 3.81 14.49 -4.49
N ARG A 95 4.52 13.48 -3.97
CA ARG A 95 3.91 12.18 -3.63
C ARG A 95 2.75 12.36 -2.65
N ASP A 96 2.96 13.09 -1.57
CA ASP A 96 1.94 13.25 -0.52
C ASP A 96 0.77 14.08 -1.03
N GLN A 97 1.04 15.12 -1.82
CA GLN A 97 0.00 15.89 -2.52
C GLN A 97 -0.82 15.01 -3.47
N LEU A 98 -0.19 14.12 -4.23
CA LEU A 98 -0.89 13.16 -5.09
C LEU A 98 -1.76 12.21 -4.26
N ILE A 99 -1.27 11.68 -3.13
CA ILE A 99 -2.06 10.79 -2.25
C ILE A 99 -3.31 11.51 -1.71
N ILE A 100 -3.13 12.74 -1.22
CA ILE A 100 -4.23 13.55 -0.68
C ILE A 100 -5.22 13.91 -1.80
N ALA A 101 -4.73 14.34 -2.97
CA ALA A 101 -5.58 14.72 -4.10
C ALA A 101 -6.41 13.53 -4.62
N HIS A 102 -5.80 12.34 -4.78
CA HIS A 102 -6.51 11.13 -5.19
C HIS A 102 -7.64 10.78 -4.23
N ASN A 103 -7.34 10.66 -2.93
CA ASN A 103 -8.34 10.26 -1.95
C ASN A 103 -9.38 11.36 -1.69
N GLY A 104 -8.98 12.65 -1.71
CA GLY A 104 -9.90 13.77 -1.61
C GLY A 104 -10.90 13.82 -2.77
N LEU A 105 -10.43 13.61 -4.01
CA LEU A 105 -11.31 13.55 -5.17
C LEU A 105 -12.22 12.31 -5.15
N ARG A 106 -11.68 11.14 -4.79
CA ARG A 106 -12.47 9.90 -4.65
C ARG A 106 -13.55 10.04 -3.59
N GLN A 107 -13.26 10.68 -2.46
CA GLN A 107 -14.27 11.01 -1.45
C GLN A 107 -15.38 11.87 -2.05
N ARG A 108 -15.03 12.94 -2.77
CA ARG A 108 -16.02 13.80 -3.43
C ARG A 108 -16.87 13.01 -4.43
N ILE A 109 -16.26 12.12 -5.21
CA ILE A 109 -16.97 11.24 -6.16
C ILE A 109 -17.93 10.31 -5.40
N ALA A 110 -17.47 9.65 -4.34
CA ALA A 110 -18.32 8.77 -3.53
C ALA A 110 -19.51 9.50 -2.90
N GLN A 111 -19.32 10.75 -2.49
CA GLN A 111 -20.40 11.60 -1.97
C GLN A 111 -21.40 11.97 -3.06
N ARG A 112 -20.93 12.43 -4.22
CA ARG A 112 -21.77 12.95 -5.29
C ARG A 112 -22.50 11.88 -6.10
N MET A 113 -21.87 10.72 -6.27
CA MET A 113 -22.42 9.58 -7.01
C MET A 113 -23.00 8.50 -6.08
N HIS A 114 -23.03 8.75 -4.77
CA HIS A 114 -23.52 7.79 -3.77
C HIS A 114 -22.85 6.41 -3.91
N VAL A 115 -21.52 6.37 -3.92
CA VAL A 115 -20.76 5.12 -4.05
C VAL A 115 -20.55 4.51 -2.66
N GLY A 116 -21.22 3.39 -2.39
CA GLY A 116 -21.21 2.72 -1.08
C GLY A 116 -19.97 1.88 -0.79
N ASN A 117 -19.15 1.56 -1.81
CA ASN A 117 -18.03 0.63 -1.72
C ASN A 117 -16.69 1.21 -2.22
N MET A 118 -16.53 2.54 -2.23
CA MET A 118 -15.32 3.20 -2.73
C MET A 118 -14.13 2.95 -1.79
N VAL A 119 -13.04 2.37 -2.27
CA VAL A 119 -11.86 2.06 -1.47
C VAL A 119 -10.86 3.23 -1.42
N LEU A 120 -10.25 3.44 -0.26
CA LEU A 120 -9.10 4.33 -0.05
C LEU A 120 -7.89 3.79 -0.82
N VAL A 121 -7.29 4.60 -1.69
CA VAL A 121 -6.13 4.19 -2.48
C VAL A 121 -4.82 4.49 -1.76
N LYS A 122 -3.86 3.57 -1.86
CA LYS A 122 -2.51 3.71 -1.29
C LYS A 122 -1.45 3.83 -2.39
N TRP A 123 -0.36 4.53 -2.09
CA TRP A 123 0.79 4.60 -2.99
C TRP A 123 1.43 3.22 -3.19
N SER A 124 1.84 2.92 -4.42
CA SER A 124 2.50 1.67 -4.80
C SER A 124 3.78 1.97 -5.56
N GLU A 125 4.92 1.56 -4.99
CA GLU A 125 6.23 1.69 -5.63
C GLU A 125 6.29 0.93 -6.96
N GLN A 126 5.61 -0.22 -7.03
CA GLN A 126 5.55 -1.01 -8.25
C GLN A 126 4.80 -0.31 -9.39
N LEU A 127 3.68 0.36 -9.08
CA LEU A 127 2.94 1.13 -10.09
C LEU A 127 3.67 2.42 -10.47
N THR A 128 4.39 3.00 -9.51
CA THR A 128 5.27 4.16 -9.74
C THR A 128 6.37 3.80 -10.73
N GLN A 129 7.06 2.66 -10.52
CA GLN A 129 8.06 2.16 -11.46
C GLN A 129 7.46 1.90 -12.84
N MET A 130 6.24 1.36 -12.92
CA MET A 130 5.55 1.18 -14.19
C MET A 130 5.29 2.51 -14.91
N ALA A 131 4.85 3.54 -14.17
CA ALA A 131 4.61 4.87 -14.72
C ALA A 131 5.93 5.53 -15.17
N THR A 132 7.02 5.31 -14.43
CA THR A 132 8.37 5.75 -14.79
C THR A 132 8.85 5.08 -16.07
N ASN A 133 8.71 3.76 -16.18
CA ASN A 133 9.05 3.03 -17.39
C ASN A 133 8.24 3.54 -18.59
N TRP A 134 6.93 3.77 -18.40
CA TRP A 134 6.08 4.36 -19.44
C TRP A 134 6.59 5.73 -19.89
N ALA A 135 6.92 6.59 -18.92
CA ALA A 135 7.45 7.91 -19.21
C ALA A 135 8.78 7.88 -19.98
N GLN A 136 9.63 6.88 -19.71
CA GLN A 136 10.89 6.68 -20.43
C GLN A 136 10.70 6.28 -21.90
N LEU A 137 9.53 5.75 -22.29
CA LEU A 137 9.22 5.44 -23.69
C LEU A 137 9.04 6.69 -24.56
N CYS A 138 8.91 7.88 -23.95
CA CYS A 138 8.75 9.15 -24.66
C CYS A 138 7.57 9.18 -25.64
N ARG A 139 6.44 8.60 -25.24
CA ARG A 139 5.21 8.53 -26.04
C ARG A 139 4.00 9.02 -25.26
N PRO A 140 3.99 10.29 -24.80
CA PRO A 140 2.98 10.80 -23.86
C PRO A 140 1.53 10.72 -24.37
N TYR A 141 1.35 10.73 -25.70
CA TYR A 141 0.03 10.74 -26.34
C TYR A 141 -0.38 9.40 -26.95
N VAL A 142 0.44 8.36 -26.81
CA VAL A 142 0.12 7.02 -27.30
C VAL A 142 -0.60 6.26 -26.19
N ASP A 143 -1.59 5.45 -26.54
CA ASP A 143 -2.23 4.56 -25.57
C ASP A 143 -1.35 3.32 -25.31
N ASP A 144 -1.26 2.91 -24.05
CA ASP A 144 -0.58 1.68 -23.67
C ASP A 144 -1.53 0.50 -23.83
N GLU A 145 -1.27 -0.38 -24.81
CA GLU A 145 -2.05 -1.62 -25.02
C GLU A 145 -2.15 -2.46 -23.74
N CYS A 146 -1.12 -2.43 -22.87
CA CYS A 146 -1.13 -3.13 -21.58
C CYS A 146 -2.18 -2.59 -20.59
N THR A 147 -2.49 -1.30 -20.67
CA THR A 147 -3.52 -0.66 -19.83
C THR A 147 -4.95 -0.99 -20.27
N HIS A 148 -5.09 -1.66 -21.42
CA HIS A 148 -6.38 -2.13 -21.96
C HIS A 148 -6.59 -3.64 -21.81
N MET A 149 -5.64 -4.38 -21.22
CA MET A 149 -5.66 -5.84 -21.16
C MET A 149 -6.70 -6.47 -20.25
N SER A 150 -7.45 -5.68 -19.46
CA SER A 150 -8.44 -6.29 -18.58
C SER A 150 -9.54 -6.93 -19.43
N LYS A 151 -9.55 -8.27 -19.43
CA LYS A 151 -10.64 -9.05 -19.99
C LYS A 151 -11.95 -8.52 -19.41
N GLN A 152 -12.91 -8.23 -20.28
CA GLN A 152 -14.23 -7.82 -19.83
C GLN A 152 -14.79 -8.89 -18.89
N LEU A 153 -14.97 -8.53 -17.64
CA LEU A 153 -15.54 -9.44 -16.65
C LEU A 153 -17.05 -9.37 -16.75
N ASN A 154 -17.72 -10.51 -16.59
CA ASN A 154 -19.17 -10.51 -16.40
C ASN A 154 -19.49 -10.00 -14.99
N LEU A 155 -20.72 -9.49 -14.80
CA LEU A 155 -21.16 -8.90 -13.55
C LEU A 155 -20.97 -9.83 -12.34
N ARG A 156 -21.31 -11.12 -12.48
CA ARG A 156 -21.16 -12.11 -11.40
C ARG A 156 -19.71 -12.26 -10.94
N THR A 157 -18.78 -12.32 -11.90
CA THR A 157 -17.34 -12.40 -11.59
C THR A 157 -16.89 -11.15 -10.85
N LEU A 158 -17.32 -9.96 -11.28
CA LEU A 158 -16.98 -8.70 -10.62
C LEU A 158 -17.52 -8.62 -9.18
N MET A 159 -18.72 -9.14 -8.94
CA MET A 159 -19.29 -9.23 -7.58
C MET A 159 -18.52 -10.21 -6.70
N ASN A 160 -18.11 -11.36 -7.23
CA ASN A 160 -17.26 -12.31 -6.49
C ASN A 160 -15.93 -11.69 -6.05
N ILE A 161 -15.29 -10.89 -6.93
CA ILE A 161 -14.06 -10.15 -6.60
C ILE A 161 -14.29 -9.16 -5.47
N THR A 162 -15.43 -8.46 -5.52
CA THR A 162 -15.84 -7.52 -4.47
C THR A 162 -15.97 -8.24 -3.12
N ASN A 163 -16.40 -9.50 -3.12
CA ASN A 163 -16.57 -10.35 -1.94
C ASN A 163 -15.27 -11.00 -1.43
N GLY A 164 -14.12 -10.71 -2.04
CA GLY A 164 -12.81 -11.13 -1.55
C GLY A 164 -12.14 -12.24 -2.36
N ASP A 165 -12.74 -12.72 -3.44
CA ASP A 165 -12.07 -13.62 -4.36
C ASP A 165 -10.91 -12.88 -5.05
N GLN A 166 -9.70 -13.38 -4.88
CA GLN A 166 -8.53 -12.82 -5.55
C GLN A 166 -8.51 -13.30 -7.00
N VAL A 167 -8.64 -12.36 -7.95
CA VAL A 167 -8.23 -12.66 -9.32
C VAL A 167 -6.72 -12.59 -9.39
N GLU A 168 -6.12 -13.67 -9.86
CA GLU A 168 -4.74 -13.63 -10.27
C GLU A 168 -4.57 -12.76 -11.52
N GLY A 169 -3.95 -11.59 -11.35
CA GLY A 169 -3.62 -10.71 -12.47
C GLY A 169 -3.35 -9.29 -12.00
N MET A 170 -2.49 -8.59 -12.73
CA MET A 170 -2.34 -7.15 -12.60
C MET A 170 -3.15 -6.51 -13.71
N TYR A 171 -4.24 -5.83 -13.35
CA TYR A 171 -5.09 -5.13 -14.28
C TYR A 171 -4.97 -3.65 -13.99
N VAL A 172 -4.37 -2.92 -14.91
CA VAL A 172 -4.03 -1.51 -14.70
C VAL A 172 -4.81 -0.61 -15.64
N ALA A 173 -5.12 0.58 -15.14
CA ALA A 173 -5.53 1.71 -15.95
C ALA A 173 -4.55 2.86 -15.73
N MET A 174 -4.43 3.75 -16.72
CA MET A 174 -3.52 4.88 -16.67
C MET A 174 -4.29 6.19 -16.85
N ASN A 175 -4.08 7.13 -15.94
CA ASN A 175 -4.36 8.52 -16.19
C ASN A 175 -3.15 9.24 -16.74
N ARG A 176 -3.40 10.16 -17.67
CA ARG A 176 -2.38 11.03 -18.24
C ARG A 176 -2.82 12.47 -18.25
N PHE A 177 -1.90 13.38 -17.98
CA PHE A 177 -2.10 14.80 -18.17
C PHE A 177 -0.79 15.42 -18.64
N CYS A 178 -0.82 16.19 -19.72
CA CYS A 178 0.35 16.86 -20.28
C CYS A 178 0.03 18.32 -20.55
N ILE A 179 0.97 19.21 -20.25
CA ILE A 179 0.84 20.66 -20.49
C ILE A 179 2.10 21.21 -21.12
N ASN A 180 1.95 22.31 -21.87
CA ASN A 180 3.07 23.07 -22.39
C ASN A 180 3.67 23.89 -21.26
N ALA A 181 4.85 23.52 -20.78
CA ALA A 181 5.56 24.22 -19.72
C ALA A 181 7.06 23.98 -19.85
N LEU A 182 7.85 25.04 -19.61
CA LEU A 182 9.32 24.96 -19.54
C LEU A 182 9.81 24.47 -18.17
N TYR A 183 9.03 24.70 -17.13
CA TYR A 183 9.35 24.38 -15.74
C TYR A 183 8.16 23.70 -15.08
N LEU A 184 8.43 22.86 -14.07
CA LEU A 184 7.42 22.16 -13.30
C LEU A 184 6.51 23.18 -12.60
N PRO A 185 5.23 23.34 -13.02
CA PRO A 185 4.36 24.31 -12.39
C PRO A 185 3.96 23.80 -11.01
N ARG A 186 3.84 24.73 -10.07
CA ARG A 186 3.40 24.43 -8.71
C ARG A 186 1.99 23.85 -8.69
N GLU A 187 1.15 24.29 -9.61
CA GLU A 187 -0.27 23.93 -9.77
C GLU A 187 -0.47 22.68 -10.65
N LEU A 188 0.60 21.96 -11.03
CA LEU A 188 0.50 20.82 -11.96
C LEU A 188 -0.52 19.77 -11.50
N ILE A 189 -0.51 19.43 -10.21
CA ILE A 189 -1.43 18.44 -9.64
C ILE A 189 -2.86 18.97 -9.71
N GLU A 190 -3.11 20.21 -9.32
CA GLU A 190 -4.44 20.82 -9.36
C GLU A 190 -5.01 20.82 -10.78
N MET A 191 -4.21 21.20 -11.77
CA MET A 191 -4.61 21.19 -13.19
C MET A 191 -4.90 19.76 -13.68
N ALA A 192 -4.06 18.79 -13.35
CA ALA A 192 -4.26 17.40 -13.75
C ALA A 192 -5.57 16.84 -13.19
N PHE A 193 -5.82 17.06 -11.89
CA PHE A 193 -7.03 16.59 -11.22
C PHE A 193 -8.29 17.29 -11.70
N HIS A 194 -8.21 18.59 -11.97
CA HIS A 194 -9.30 19.33 -12.60
C HIS A 194 -9.64 18.69 -13.94
N PHE A 195 -8.66 18.53 -14.82
CA PHE A 195 -8.85 17.95 -16.15
C PHE A 195 -9.47 16.54 -16.07
N TRP A 196 -8.88 15.64 -15.26
CA TRP A 196 -9.39 14.28 -15.08
C TRP A 196 -10.80 14.24 -14.49
N TYR A 197 -11.13 15.13 -13.56
CA TYR A 197 -12.46 15.17 -12.95
C TYR A 197 -13.55 15.60 -13.93
N PHE A 198 -13.27 16.61 -14.76
CA PHE A 198 -14.26 17.18 -15.69
C PHE A 198 -14.48 16.32 -16.94
N GLU A 199 -13.68 15.29 -17.18
CA GLU A 199 -13.99 14.31 -18.22
C GLU A 199 -15.34 13.60 -18.03
N LYS A 200 -15.89 13.62 -16.80
CA LYS A 200 -17.26 13.16 -16.52
C LYS A 200 -18.33 13.86 -17.36
N ASP A 201 -18.08 15.10 -17.79
CA ASP A 201 -19.07 15.89 -18.56
C ASP A 201 -19.21 15.40 -20.01
N TYR A 202 -18.25 14.58 -20.47
CA TYR A 202 -18.31 13.91 -21.78
C TYR A 202 -18.87 12.49 -21.68
N MET A 203 -19.40 12.10 -20.53
CA MET A 203 -19.92 10.76 -20.27
C MET A 203 -21.44 10.75 -20.24
N ASN A 204 -22.02 9.59 -20.52
CA ASN A 204 -23.45 9.40 -20.32
C ASN A 204 -23.77 9.35 -18.82
N GLU A 205 -25.00 9.74 -18.48
CA GLU A 205 -25.49 9.62 -17.10
C GLU A 205 -25.43 8.16 -16.62
N PRO A 206 -25.12 7.93 -15.33
CA PRO A 206 -25.13 6.59 -14.77
C PRO A 206 -26.50 5.93 -14.91
N THR A 207 -26.51 4.65 -15.27
CA THR A 207 -27.71 3.82 -15.25
C THR A 207 -27.71 2.92 -14.02
N PHE A 208 -28.89 2.54 -13.54
CA PHE A 208 -29.03 1.77 -12.31
C PHE A 208 -29.76 0.45 -12.56
N LYS A 209 -29.32 -0.61 -11.89
CA LYS A 209 -29.97 -1.93 -11.95
C LYS A 209 -29.91 -2.61 -10.59
N ALA A 210 -31.04 -3.14 -10.15
CA ALA A 210 -31.08 -4.02 -8.99
C ALA A 210 -30.38 -5.36 -9.31
N TYR A 211 -29.54 -5.82 -8.38
CA TYR A 211 -28.89 -7.11 -8.42
C TYR A 211 -28.88 -7.70 -7.01
N GLU A 212 -29.66 -8.76 -6.80
CA GLU A 212 -29.94 -9.29 -5.46
C GLU A 212 -30.48 -8.18 -4.55
N GLU A 213 -29.87 -7.95 -3.38
CA GLU A 213 -30.26 -6.91 -2.42
C GLU A 213 -29.52 -5.58 -2.64
N LEU A 214 -28.76 -5.45 -3.74
CA LEU A 214 -27.93 -4.28 -4.04
C LEU A 214 -28.49 -3.49 -5.22
N LEU A 215 -28.37 -2.16 -5.14
CA LEU A 215 -28.56 -1.28 -6.29
C LEU A 215 -27.19 -1.00 -6.92
N LEU A 216 -26.99 -1.45 -8.16
CA LEU A 216 -25.74 -1.25 -8.88
C LEU A 216 -25.85 -0.05 -9.80
N GLY A 217 -24.86 0.84 -9.75
CA GLY A 217 -24.66 1.92 -10.71
C GLY A 217 -23.68 1.50 -11.80
N PHE A 218 -24.00 1.86 -13.05
CA PHE A 218 -23.20 1.62 -14.23
C PHE A 218 -22.87 2.96 -14.88
N LEU A 219 -21.59 3.29 -14.95
CA LEU A 219 -21.10 4.48 -15.64
C LEU A 219 -20.35 4.03 -16.90
N SER A 220 -20.88 4.39 -18.07
CA SER A 220 -20.35 3.94 -19.36
C SER A 220 -19.16 4.78 -19.83
N GLY A 221 -18.23 4.15 -20.55
CA GLY A 221 -16.99 4.78 -21.02
C GLY A 221 -15.75 4.29 -20.26
N ASP A 222 -14.59 4.72 -20.74
CA ASP A 222 -13.28 4.46 -20.16
C ASP A 222 -12.38 5.67 -20.41
N ASN A 223 -12.14 6.46 -19.36
CA ASN A 223 -11.40 7.70 -19.41
C ASN A 223 -10.73 8.00 -18.05
N ASN A 224 -10.09 9.16 -17.90
CA ASN A 224 -9.38 9.49 -16.67
C ASN A 224 -10.32 9.59 -15.46
N PHE A 225 -11.57 10.03 -15.69
CA PHE A 225 -12.59 10.08 -14.65
C PHE A 225 -12.99 8.68 -14.18
N THR A 226 -13.23 7.73 -15.08
CA THR A 226 -13.63 6.36 -14.68
C THR A 226 -12.54 5.65 -13.90
N HIS A 227 -11.26 5.88 -14.24
CA HIS A 227 -10.13 5.33 -13.49
C HIS A 227 -10.11 5.84 -12.04
N LEU A 228 -10.37 7.14 -11.84
CA LEU A 228 -10.50 7.75 -10.51
C LEU A 228 -11.77 7.30 -9.78
N ALA A 229 -12.88 7.12 -10.49
CA ALA A 229 -14.17 6.76 -9.93
C ALA A 229 -14.32 5.25 -9.66
N TYR A 230 -13.41 4.41 -10.14
CA TYR A 230 -13.52 2.97 -9.99
C TYR A 230 -13.39 2.56 -8.51
N PRO A 231 -14.43 1.94 -7.92
CA PRO A 231 -14.53 1.77 -6.47
C PRO A 231 -13.48 0.82 -5.90
N LEU A 232 -13.07 -0.19 -6.66
CA LEU A 232 -12.19 -1.25 -6.16
C LEU A 232 -10.70 -0.99 -6.38
N VAL A 233 -10.32 0.15 -6.99
CA VAL A 233 -8.90 0.56 -7.00
C VAL A 233 -8.46 0.69 -5.55
N ARG A 234 -7.35 0.05 -5.21
CA ARG A 234 -6.75 0.06 -3.87
C ARG A 234 -5.33 0.63 -3.86
N ARG A 235 -4.68 0.67 -5.02
CA ARG A 235 -3.32 1.13 -5.20
C ARG A 235 -3.22 2.04 -6.40
N PHE A 236 -2.35 3.03 -6.30
CA PHE A 236 -1.94 3.84 -7.44
C PHE A 236 -0.46 4.21 -7.33
N GLY A 237 0.17 4.60 -8.43
CA GLY A 237 1.52 5.12 -8.44
C GLY A 237 1.72 6.02 -9.66
N CYS A 238 2.48 7.09 -9.51
CA CYS A 238 2.60 8.11 -10.53
C CYS A 238 4.05 8.45 -10.85
N SER A 239 4.30 8.88 -12.09
CA SER A 239 5.56 9.45 -12.52
C SER A 239 5.32 10.80 -13.18
N VAL A 240 6.28 11.72 -13.02
CA VAL A 240 6.31 13.00 -13.73
C VAL A 240 7.45 12.96 -14.72
N ALA A 241 7.25 13.51 -15.92
CA ALA A 241 8.30 13.66 -16.90
C ALA A 241 8.21 15.00 -17.63
N SER A 242 9.37 15.53 -18.01
CA SER A 242 9.52 16.70 -18.85
C SER A 242 10.07 16.28 -20.21
N TYR A 243 9.45 16.75 -21.29
CA TYR A 243 9.83 16.50 -22.68
C TYR A 243 9.89 17.82 -23.43
N ASP A 244 11.08 18.29 -23.80
CA ASP A 244 11.34 19.57 -24.48
C ASP A 244 10.62 20.78 -23.86
N ASN A 245 9.35 21.01 -24.24
CA ASN A 245 8.49 22.10 -23.75
C ASN A 245 7.19 21.60 -23.11
N PHE A 246 7.12 20.32 -22.75
CA PHE A 246 5.95 19.67 -22.15
C PHE A 246 6.30 19.07 -20.81
N ILE A 247 5.33 19.04 -19.90
CA ILE A 247 5.40 18.30 -18.64
C ILE A 247 4.18 17.42 -18.55
N CYS A 248 4.40 16.15 -18.24
CA CYS A 248 3.37 15.14 -18.14
C CYS A 248 3.38 14.46 -16.76
N ILE A 249 2.19 14.15 -16.25
CA ILE A 249 1.96 13.22 -15.15
C ILE A 249 1.31 11.97 -15.72
N PHE A 250 1.83 10.81 -15.36
CA PHE A 250 1.24 9.50 -15.62
C PHE A 250 0.94 8.83 -14.29
N CYS A 251 -0.31 8.41 -14.05
CA CYS A 251 -0.72 7.71 -12.84
C CYS A 251 -1.37 6.39 -13.20
N LEU A 252 -0.84 5.29 -12.67
CA LEU A 252 -1.38 3.95 -12.87
C LEU A 252 -2.17 3.49 -11.66
N TYR A 253 -3.25 2.74 -11.88
CA TYR A 253 -4.19 2.28 -10.86
C TYR A 253 -4.31 0.76 -10.88
N ASP A 254 -4.41 0.13 -9.70
CA ASP A 254 -4.64 -1.32 -9.58
C ASP A 254 -5.52 -1.68 -8.35
N PRO A 255 -6.37 -2.72 -8.48
CA PRO A 255 -6.78 -3.33 -9.75
C PRO A 255 -7.81 -2.43 -10.45
N TYR A 256 -7.84 -2.50 -11.78
CA TYR A 256 -8.85 -1.88 -12.61
C TYR A 256 -9.45 -2.91 -13.57
N HIS A 257 -10.63 -3.44 -13.24
CA HIS A 257 -11.32 -4.39 -14.10
C HIS A 257 -12.38 -3.70 -14.95
N ARG A 258 -12.26 -3.83 -16.28
CA ARG A 258 -13.28 -3.35 -17.22
C ARG A 258 -14.49 -4.29 -17.23
N HIS A 259 -15.68 -3.71 -17.27
CA HIS A 259 -16.92 -4.39 -17.61
C HIS A 259 -17.43 -3.85 -18.96
N SER A 260 -18.19 -4.66 -19.71
CA SER A 260 -18.65 -4.30 -21.07
C SER A 260 -19.50 -3.03 -21.13
N LYS A 261 -20.10 -2.64 -19.99
CA LYS A 261 -20.91 -1.44 -19.83
C LYS A 261 -20.17 -0.26 -19.16
N GLY A 262 -18.85 -0.34 -19.01
CA GLY A 262 -18.03 0.65 -18.28
C GLY A 262 -17.70 0.20 -16.86
N ILE A 263 -17.70 1.12 -15.89
CA ILE A 263 -17.46 0.80 -14.48
C ILE A 263 -18.76 0.44 -13.75
N VAL A 264 -18.65 -0.48 -12.80
CA VAL A 264 -19.76 -0.89 -11.92
C VAL A 264 -19.42 -0.53 -10.49
N TYR A 265 -20.38 0.02 -9.77
CA TYR A 265 -20.26 0.37 -8.37
C TYR A 265 -21.54 0.07 -7.60
N ILE A 266 -21.44 -0.09 -6.28
CA ILE A 266 -22.62 -0.26 -5.43
C ILE A 266 -23.14 1.14 -5.10
N HIS A 267 -24.35 1.45 -5.55
CA HIS A 267 -25.01 2.73 -5.29
C HIS A 267 -25.73 2.68 -3.93
N GLY A 268 -25.48 3.64 -3.07
CA GLY A 268 -26.08 3.74 -1.75
C GLY A 268 -25.36 4.70 -0.82
N LYS A 269 -25.64 4.59 0.48
CA LYS A 269 -24.94 5.38 1.51
C LYS A 269 -23.44 5.06 1.47
N GLN A 270 -22.60 6.09 1.57
CA GLN A 270 -21.15 5.94 1.53
C GLN A 270 -20.69 4.98 2.61
N THR A 271 -19.75 4.09 2.28
CA THR A 271 -19.19 3.05 3.18
C THR A 271 -20.18 2.00 3.70
N ALA A 272 -21.45 2.03 3.29
CA ALA A 272 -22.45 1.04 3.74
C ALA A 272 -22.20 -0.37 3.18
N HIS A 273 -21.44 -0.47 2.08
CA HIS A 273 -21.15 -1.72 1.40
C HIS A 273 -19.65 -1.89 1.17
N CYS A 274 -18.85 -1.53 2.18
CA CYS A 274 -17.42 -1.74 2.13
C CYS A 274 -17.09 -3.22 1.84
N PRO A 275 -16.14 -3.51 0.91
CA PRO A 275 -15.81 -4.89 0.59
C PRO A 275 -15.22 -5.58 1.84
N PRO A 276 -15.35 -6.91 2.00
CA PRO A 276 -14.78 -7.64 3.14
C PRO A 276 -13.28 -7.42 3.31
N SER A 277 -12.63 -7.15 2.17
CA SER A 277 -11.21 -6.84 2.12
C SER A 277 -10.86 -5.44 2.63
N HIS A 278 -11.81 -4.51 2.80
CA HIS A 278 -11.61 -3.16 3.37
C HIS A 278 -12.86 -2.77 4.19
N PRO A 279 -13.12 -3.43 5.33
CA PRO A 279 -14.47 -3.51 5.91
C PRO A 279 -14.94 -2.27 6.68
N ILE A 280 -14.11 -1.24 6.82
CA ILE A 280 -14.36 -0.09 7.71
C ILE A 280 -14.24 1.23 6.94
N ALA A 281 -14.91 2.27 7.42
CA ALA A 281 -14.72 3.63 6.92
C ALA A 281 -13.38 4.23 7.40
N ASP A 282 -12.73 5.01 6.55
CA ASP A 282 -11.51 5.74 6.91
C ASP A 282 -11.83 6.97 7.79
N LEU A 283 -10.97 7.33 8.75
CA LEU A 283 -11.26 8.48 9.63
C LEU A 283 -10.99 9.83 8.95
N VAL A 284 -10.01 9.90 8.05
CA VAL A 284 -9.66 11.14 7.32
C VAL A 284 -10.58 11.31 6.13
N PHE A 285 -10.88 10.20 5.46
CA PHE A 285 -11.77 10.14 4.31
C PHE A 285 -13.01 9.27 4.61
N PRO A 286 -13.99 9.75 5.41
CA PRO A 286 -15.13 8.95 5.90
C PRO A 286 -16.08 8.42 4.82
N SER A 287 -15.92 8.84 3.57
CA SER A 287 -16.67 8.27 2.44
C SER A 287 -15.93 7.13 1.74
N LEU A 288 -14.76 6.73 2.24
CA LEU A 288 -13.90 5.69 1.67
C LEU A 288 -13.71 4.52 2.63
N CYS A 289 -13.63 3.31 2.06
CA CYS A 289 -13.41 2.05 2.75
C CYS A 289 -11.90 1.78 2.91
N THR A 290 -11.47 1.36 4.09
CA THR A 290 -10.07 1.04 4.42
C THR A 290 -9.97 -0.28 5.19
N ARG A 291 -8.74 -0.78 5.33
CA ARG A 291 -8.41 -1.91 6.23
C ARG A 291 -7.92 -1.43 7.60
N ASN A 292 -7.46 -0.19 7.68
CA ASN A 292 -6.69 0.28 8.82
C ASN A 292 -7.60 0.99 9.83
N LEU A 293 -7.90 0.33 10.96
CA LEU A 293 -8.22 1.02 12.20
C LEU A 293 -6.90 1.61 12.73
N PHE A 294 -6.46 2.74 12.18
CA PHE A 294 -5.37 3.56 12.72
C PHE A 294 -4.25 2.78 13.42
N ILE A 295 -3.53 1.94 12.67
CA ILE A 295 -2.13 1.71 13.00
C ILE A 295 -1.38 2.02 11.71
N ASP A 296 -1.00 3.29 11.61
CA ASP A 296 -0.18 3.79 10.51
C ASP A 296 1.06 2.91 10.42
N ALA A 297 1.20 2.17 9.33
CA ALA A 297 2.32 1.26 9.13
C ALA A 297 3.63 2.03 9.06
N ASP A 298 3.62 3.31 8.65
CA ASP A 298 4.79 4.17 8.67
C ASP A 298 5.09 4.64 10.10
N LEU A 299 4.07 4.90 10.93
CA LEU A 299 4.27 5.11 12.37
C LEU A 299 4.78 3.83 13.07
N LEU A 300 4.24 2.66 12.73
CA LEU A 300 4.74 1.36 13.22
C LEU A 300 6.15 1.07 12.73
N ASN A 301 6.49 1.41 11.48
CA ASN A 301 7.84 1.23 10.93
C ASN A 301 8.82 2.25 11.49
N GLN A 302 8.36 3.46 11.81
CA GLN A 302 9.15 4.49 12.49
C GLN A 302 9.40 4.06 13.95
N VAL A 303 8.37 3.62 14.67
CA VAL A 303 8.49 3.02 16.00
C VAL A 303 9.31 1.73 15.95
N SER A 304 9.20 0.93 14.90
CA SER A 304 9.99 -0.29 14.69
C SER A 304 11.47 0.03 14.48
N ARG A 305 11.81 1.02 13.63
CA ARG A 305 13.19 1.47 13.45
C ARG A 305 13.78 2.11 14.71
N GLU A 306 12.97 2.88 15.44
CA GLU A 306 13.38 3.44 16.73
C GLU A 306 13.50 2.35 17.81
N SER A 307 12.71 1.28 17.73
CA SER A 307 12.76 0.14 18.65
C SER A 307 13.77 -0.95 18.26
N GLU A 308 14.25 -1.05 17.02
CA GLU A 308 15.40 -1.89 16.64
C GLU A 308 16.71 -1.34 17.24
N ILE A 309 16.82 -0.01 17.33
CA ILE A 309 17.88 0.66 18.09
C ILE A 309 17.72 0.32 19.59
N SER A 310 16.48 0.29 20.12
CA SER A 310 16.22 -0.09 21.51
C SER A 310 16.43 -1.59 21.80
N ALA A 311 16.05 -2.50 20.90
CA ALA A 311 16.16 -3.94 21.11
C ALA A 311 17.62 -4.38 21.05
N SER A 312 18.40 -3.80 20.12
CA SER A 312 19.86 -3.99 20.09
C SER A 312 20.51 -3.45 21.36
N PHE A 313 20.06 -2.30 21.87
CA PHE A 313 20.57 -1.72 23.11
C PHE A 313 20.19 -2.54 24.36
N VAL A 314 18.95 -3.04 24.43
CA VAL A 314 18.47 -3.92 25.52
C VAL A 314 19.16 -5.28 25.48
N ILE A 315 19.37 -5.88 24.30
CA ILE A 315 20.16 -7.10 24.12
C ILE A 315 21.62 -6.85 24.53
N PHE A 316 22.20 -5.69 24.20
CA PHE A 316 23.57 -5.35 24.61
C PHE A 316 23.70 -5.16 26.13
N ILE A 317 22.71 -4.54 26.78
CA ILE A 317 22.63 -4.42 28.24
C ILE A 317 22.48 -5.80 28.90
N LEU A 318 21.57 -6.63 28.40
CA LEU A 318 21.33 -7.98 28.93
C LEU A 318 22.54 -8.89 28.72
N LEU A 319 23.20 -8.84 27.56
CA LEU A 319 24.44 -9.56 27.31
C LEU A 319 25.57 -9.06 28.23
N ARG A 320 25.68 -7.75 28.48
CA ARG A 320 26.62 -7.25 29.49
C ARG A 320 26.31 -7.76 30.89
N PHE A 321 25.04 -7.80 31.30
CA PHE A 321 24.65 -8.34 32.62
C PHE A 321 24.89 -9.84 32.76
N VAL A 322 24.73 -10.60 31.67
CA VAL A 322 24.93 -12.06 31.67
C VAL A 322 26.41 -12.44 31.58
N PHE A 323 27.22 -11.71 30.79
CA PHE A 323 28.63 -12.04 30.57
C PHE A 323 29.59 -11.33 31.52
N LEU A 324 29.23 -10.16 32.05
CA LEU A 324 30.00 -9.50 33.11
C LEU A 324 29.32 -9.79 34.43
N GLY A 325 29.51 -11.01 34.94
CA GLY A 325 29.07 -11.39 36.27
C GLY A 325 29.58 -10.37 37.29
N GLY A 326 28.68 -9.56 37.84
CA GLY A 326 29.06 -8.49 38.75
C GLY A 326 27.86 -7.75 39.32
N ALA A 327 27.35 -8.23 40.44
CA ALA A 327 26.31 -7.58 41.25
C ALA A 327 26.73 -6.23 41.86
N GLN A 328 27.89 -5.67 41.48
CA GLN A 328 28.49 -4.51 42.12
C GLN A 328 28.57 -3.25 41.23
N GLN A 329 27.98 -3.28 40.02
CA GLN A 329 28.01 -2.15 39.06
C GLN A 329 26.62 -1.59 38.69
N SER A 330 25.53 -2.09 39.28
CA SER A 330 24.15 -1.66 38.97
C SER A 330 23.83 -0.24 39.47
N GLU A 331 24.42 0.21 40.59
CA GLU A 331 24.09 1.53 41.16
C GLU A 331 24.65 2.71 40.36
N LYS A 332 25.75 2.54 39.60
CA LYS A 332 26.32 3.63 38.79
C LYS A 332 25.63 3.84 37.43
N LEU A 333 24.93 2.82 36.91
CA LEU A 333 24.26 2.90 35.60
C LEU A 333 22.84 3.47 35.68
N ILE A 334 22.14 3.27 36.79
CA ILE A 334 20.80 3.84 37.02
C ILE A 334 20.86 5.38 37.07
N GLY A 335 21.87 5.95 37.72
CA GLY A 335 22.07 7.41 37.78
C GLY A 335 22.42 8.08 36.43
N HIS A 336 22.86 7.32 35.42
CA HIS A 336 23.13 7.87 34.09
C HIS A 336 21.90 7.84 33.17
N ALA A 337 20.98 6.89 33.38
CA ALA A 337 19.71 6.81 32.66
C ALA A 337 18.73 7.93 33.07
N ASP A 338 18.69 8.28 34.37
CA ASP A 338 17.83 9.37 34.88
C ASP A 338 18.24 10.76 34.35
N ASN A 339 19.53 10.97 34.08
CA ASN A 339 20.02 12.21 33.48
C ASN A 339 19.66 12.33 31.99
N LEU A 340 19.65 11.22 31.24
CA LEU A 340 19.22 11.21 29.84
C LEU A 340 17.70 11.40 29.68
N TRP A 341 16.91 10.88 30.63
CA TRP A 341 15.45 11.09 30.66
C TRP A 341 15.07 12.56 30.93
N ASN A 342 15.81 13.26 31.81
CA ASN A 342 15.56 14.67 32.11
C ASN A 342 15.98 15.64 31.00
N ILE A 343 16.97 15.28 30.16
CA ILE A 343 17.34 16.09 28.98
C ILE A 343 16.22 16.07 27.93
N LYS A 344 15.50 14.95 27.78
CA LYS A 344 14.38 14.83 26.83
C LYS A 344 13.16 15.66 27.22
N LYS A 345 12.95 15.90 28.52
CA LYS A 345 11.83 16.71 29.04
C LYS A 345 12.00 18.23 28.84
N LYS A 346 13.16 18.67 28.35
CA LYS A 346 13.50 20.09 28.16
C LYS A 346 13.41 20.54 26.70
N TYR A 347 13.20 19.60 25.77
CA TYR A 347 13.19 19.85 24.31
C TYR A 347 11.98 19.24 23.58
N CYS A 348 10.96 18.83 24.33
CA CYS A 348 9.57 18.65 23.89
C CYS A 348 8.70 19.47 24.83
#